data_AF-A0A848V3C5-F1
#
_entry.id   AF-A0A848V3C5-F1
#
_cell.length_a   1.000
_cell.length_b   1.000
_cell.length_c   1.000
_cell.angle_alpha   90.00
_cell.angle_beta   90.00
_cell.angle_gamma   90.00
#
_symmetry.space_group_name_H-M   'P 1'
#
loop_
_entity.id
_entity.type
_entity.pdbx_description
1 polymer ?
#
loop_
_entity_poly.entity_id
_entity_poly.type
_entity_poly.pdbx_seq_one_letter_code
_entity_poly.pdbx_strand_id
1 'polypeptide(L)'
;MIFAQKYKMAGLLLALSGILHILLIFLGGPMKMLIIAGLALIIAGLGVRSGKRWMAYIGYVLALIAAIIAFALFGSGASGKLVWAVILLVNALAAILLFRILWAPKQA
;
A
#
# COMPACT_ATOMS: atom_id res chain seq x y z
N MET A 1 15.14 -18.32 -0.16
CA MET A 1 13.69 -18.29 0.14
C MET A 1 13.32 -17.48 1.39
N ILE A 2 14.13 -17.45 2.46
CA ILE A 2 13.79 -16.79 3.75
C ILE A 2 13.50 -15.28 3.61
N PHE A 3 14.19 -14.57 2.70
CA PHE A 3 13.96 -13.13 2.49
C PHE A 3 12.57 -12.80 1.94
N ALA A 4 12.07 -13.58 0.96
CA ALA A 4 10.76 -13.32 0.35
C ALA A 4 9.60 -13.48 1.34
N GLN A 5 9.76 -14.35 2.34
CA GLN A 5 8.75 -14.59 3.37
C GLN A 5 8.57 -13.38 4.29
N LYS A 6 9.66 -12.64 4.58
CA LYS A 6 9.60 -11.40 5.38
C LYS A 6 8.76 -10.31 4.70
N TYR A 7 8.85 -10.20 3.37
CA TYR A 7 8.13 -9.19 2.59
C TYR A 7 6.71 -9.59 2.16
N LYS A 8 6.34 -10.88 2.33
CA LYS A 8 5.08 -11.43 1.81
C LYS A 8 3.85 -10.67 2.28
N MET A 9 3.75 -10.40 3.58
CA MET A 9 2.58 -9.73 4.16
C MET A 9 2.51 -8.26 3.74
N ALA A 10 3.63 -7.54 3.78
CA ALA A 10 3.68 -6.14 3.33
C ALA A 10 3.28 -5.99 1.85
N GLY A 11 3.78 -6.87 0.97
CA GLY A 11 3.41 -6.86 -0.43
C GLY A 11 1.95 -7.23 -0.68
N LEU A 12 1.38 -8.15 0.12
CA LEU A 12 -0.06 -8.47 0.06
C LEU A 12 -0.93 -7.28 0.47
N LEU A 13 -0.56 -6.57 1.55
CA LEU A 13 -1.27 -5.38 1.99
C LEU A 13 -1.23 -4.27 0.94
N LEU A 14 -0.07 -4.04 0.30
CA LEU A 14 0.03 -3.11 -0.83
C LEU A 14 -0.87 -3.50 -2.01
N ALA A 15 -0.87 -4.77 -2.39
CA ALA A 15 -1.74 -5.24 -3.48
C ALA A 15 -3.22 -5.11 -3.13
N LEU A 16 -3.60 -5.44 -1.88
CA LEU A 16 -4.96 -5.25 -1.38
C LEU A 16 -5.37 -3.78 -1.41
N SER A 17 -4.50 -2.88 -0.95
CA SER A 17 -4.70 -1.43 -1.04
C SER A 17 -4.96 -0.99 -2.48
N GLY A 18 -4.21 -1.51 -3.45
CA GLY A 18 -4.44 -1.21 -4.86
C GLY A 18 -5.79 -1.69 -5.39
N ILE A 19 -6.25 -2.87 -4.97
CA ILE A 19 -7.59 -3.38 -5.31
C ILE A 19 -8.68 -2.47 -4.72
N LEU A 20 -8.52 -2.03 -3.47
CA LEU A 20 -9.47 -1.13 -2.82
C LEU A 20 -9.58 0.23 -3.54
N HIS A 21 -8.47 0.76 -4.07
CA HIS A 21 -8.51 1.97 -4.91
C HIS A 21 -9.35 1.76 -6.17
N ILE A 22 -9.22 0.61 -6.84
CA ILE A 22 -10.04 0.30 -8.02
C ILE A 22 -11.52 0.14 -7.64
N LEU A 23 -11.82 -0.45 -6.48
CA LEU A 23 -13.20 -0.60 -6.02
C LEU A 23 -13.90 0.73 -5.73
N LEU A 24 -13.15 1.77 -5.34
CA LEU A 24 -13.71 3.12 -5.14
C LEU A 24 -14.32 3.74 -6.40
N ILE A 25 -13.99 3.22 -7.60
CA ILE A 25 -14.60 3.66 -8.85
C ILE A 25 -16.11 3.40 -8.82
N PHE A 26 -16.55 2.26 -8.28
CA PHE A 26 -17.96 1.91 -8.15
C PHE A 26 -18.69 2.72 -7.06
N LEU A 27 -17.95 3.49 -6.27
CA LEU A 27 -18.46 4.39 -5.24
C LEU A 27 -18.41 5.86 -5.68
N GLY A 28 -18.24 6.13 -6.98
CA GLY A 28 -18.26 7.47 -7.55
C GLY A 28 -16.91 8.21 -7.52
N GLY A 29 -15.81 7.50 -7.25
CA GLY A 29 -14.47 8.09 -7.26
C GLY A 29 -13.92 8.37 -8.68
N PRO A 30 -12.88 9.22 -8.81
CA PRO A 30 -12.33 9.62 -10.10
C PRO A 30 -11.62 8.44 -10.79
N MET A 31 -12.26 7.87 -11.81
CA MET A 31 -11.87 6.62 -12.46
C MET A 31 -10.39 6.57 -12.87
N LYS A 32 -9.90 7.55 -13.63
CA LYS A 32 -8.51 7.54 -14.14
C LYS A 32 -7.48 7.52 -13.01
N MET A 33 -7.65 8.37 -12.00
CA MET A 33 -6.72 8.48 -10.87
C MET A 33 -6.70 7.20 -10.04
N LEU A 34 -7.87 6.63 -9.77
CA LEU A 34 -8.02 5.40 -8.97
C LEU A 34 -7.45 4.16 -9.67
N ILE A 35 -7.60 4.04 -11.00
CA ILE A 35 -6.97 2.97 -11.78
C ILE A 35 -5.45 3.07 -11.70
N ILE A 36 -4.90 4.27 -11.94
CA ILE A 36 -3.45 4.48 -11.92
C ILE A 36 -2.88 4.17 -10.54
N ALA A 37 -3.49 4.72 -9.48
CA ALA A 37 -3.08 4.47 -8.10
C ALA A 37 -3.19 2.97 -7.74
N GLY A 38 -4.30 2.34 -8.11
CA GLY A 38 -4.55 0.94 -7.85
C GLY A 38 -3.52 0.01 -8.51
N LEU A 39 -3.27 0.22 -9.81
CA LEU A 39 -2.27 -0.55 -10.54
C LEU A 39 -0.85 -0.33 -10.00
N ALA A 40 -0.48 0.92 -9.69
CA ALA A 40 0.83 1.23 -9.12
C ALA A 40 1.07 0.47 -7.80
N LEU A 41 0.07 0.44 -6.91
CA LEU A 41 0.13 -0.28 -5.64
C LEU A 41 0.16 -1.80 -5.81
N ILE A 42 -0.59 -2.36 -6.77
CA ILE A 42 -0.55 -3.80 -7.11
C ILE A 42 0.83 -4.19 -7.62
N ILE A 43 1.36 -3.44 -8.59
CA ILE A 43 2.70 -3.69 -9.16
C ILE A 43 3.77 -3.57 -8.08
N ALA A 44 3.69 -2.54 -7.23
CA ALA A 44 4.60 -2.39 -6.10
C ALA A 44 4.49 -3.56 -5.11
N GLY A 45 3.28 -4.01 -4.77
CA GLY A 45 3.06 -5.16 -3.91
C GLY A 45 3.67 -6.45 -4.46
N LEU A 46 3.54 -6.70 -5.77
CA LEU A 46 4.20 -7.81 -6.46
C LEU A 46 5.73 -7.63 -6.48
N GLY A 47 6.22 -6.41 -6.72
CA GLY A 47 7.64 -6.06 -6.69
C GLY A 47 8.27 -6.29 -5.32
N VAL A 48 7.60 -5.89 -4.24
CA VAL A 48 8.03 -6.10 -2.84
C VAL A 48 8.15 -7.60 -2.53
N ARG A 49 7.24 -8.43 -3.06
CA ARG A 49 7.28 -9.89 -2.88
C ARG A 49 8.47 -10.57 -3.55
N SER A 50 9.15 -9.91 -4.49
CA SER A 50 10.42 -10.42 -5.05
C SER A 50 11.55 -10.45 -4.02
N GLY A 51 11.40 -9.77 -2.87
CA GLY A 51 12.39 -9.70 -1.81
C GLY A 51 13.57 -8.78 -2.09
N LYS A 52 13.55 -8.05 -3.22
CA LYS A 52 14.56 -7.03 -3.55
C LYS A 52 14.40 -5.82 -2.63
N ARG A 53 15.47 -5.46 -1.92
CA ARG A 53 15.45 -4.36 -0.93
C ARG A 53 15.04 -3.01 -1.54
N TRP A 54 15.47 -2.70 -2.77
CA TRP A 54 15.07 -1.48 -3.46
C TRP A 54 13.57 -1.41 -3.77
N MET A 55 12.94 -2.56 -4.08
CA MET A 55 11.49 -2.64 -4.24
C MET A 55 10.75 -2.38 -2.93
N ALA A 56 11.32 -2.81 -1.80
CA ALA A 56 10.77 -2.51 -0.48
C ALA A 56 10.82 -1.01 -0.14
N TYR A 57 11.86 -0.28 -0.56
CA TYR A 57 11.88 1.19 -0.43
C TYR A 57 10.77 1.85 -1.26
N ILE A 58 10.60 1.45 -2.52
CA ILE A 58 9.51 1.97 -3.38
C ILE A 58 8.15 1.66 -2.75
N GLY A 59 7.93 0.42 -2.33
CA GLY A 59 6.68 0.01 -1.67
C GLY A 59 6.42 0.78 -0.39
N TYR A 60 7.46 1.09 0.40
CA TYR A 60 7.33 1.87 1.63
C TYR A 60 6.88 3.30 1.34
N VAL A 61 7.52 3.97 0.36
CA VAL A 61 7.15 5.33 -0.05
C VAL A 61 5.72 5.36 -0.59
N LEU A 62 5.35 4.41 -1.45
CA LEU A 62 3.98 4.33 -1.98
C LEU A 62 2.94 4.06 -0.90
N ALA A 63 3.24 3.20 0.08
CA ALA A 63 2.37 2.98 1.22
C ALA A 63 2.14 4.28 2.01
N LEU A 64 3.20 5.06 2.28
CA LEU A 64 3.05 6.34 2.98
C LEU A 64 2.22 7.36 2.18
N ILE A 65 2.49 7.51 0.88
CA ILE A 65 1.73 8.43 0.03
C ILE A 65 0.25 8.03 0.00
N ALA A 66 -0.04 6.75 -0.21
CA ALA A 66 -1.41 6.24 -0.24
C ALA A 66 -2.12 6.42 1.12
N ALA A 67 -1.42 6.21 2.24
CA ALA A 67 -1.95 6.45 3.58
C ALA A 67 -2.30 7.94 3.78
N ILE A 68 -1.41 8.86 3.40
CA ILE A 68 -1.64 10.31 3.52
C ILE A 68 -2.85 10.74 2.68
N ILE A 69 -2.93 10.29 1.43
CA ILE A 69 -4.07 10.58 0.55
C ILE A 69 -5.37 10.02 1.15
N ALA A 70 -5.36 8.78 1.62
CA ALA A 70 -6.52 8.15 2.23
C ALA A 70 -6.98 8.87 3.51
N PHE A 71 -6.05 9.34 4.35
CA PHE A 71 -6.37 10.15 5.52
C PHE A 71 -7.03 11.47 5.13
N ALA A 72 -6.50 12.16 4.12
CA ALA A 72 -7.07 13.43 3.64
C ALA A 72 -8.50 13.23 3.09
N LEU A 73 -8.72 12.17 2.31
CA LEU A 73 -10.02 11.86 1.70
C LEU A 73 -11.06 11.33 2.71
N PHE A 74 -10.60 10.60 3.73
CA PHE A 74 -11.45 10.20 4.84
C PHE A 74 -12.00 11.44 5.60
N GLY A 75 -11.15 12.43 5.85
CA GLY A 75 -11.53 13.68 6.53
C GLY A 75 -12.37 14.65 5.68
N SER A 76 -12.29 14.57 4.35
CA SER A 76 -12.88 15.58 3.45
C SER A 76 -14.34 15.37 3.09
N GLY A 77 -14.97 14.26 3.50
CA GLY A 77 -16.36 14.00 3.13
C GLY A 77 -16.55 13.13 1.88
N ALA A 78 -15.46 12.65 1.25
CA ALA A 78 -15.52 11.87 0.02
C ALA A 78 -16.42 10.62 0.14
N SER A 79 -17.02 10.21 -0.99
CA SER A 79 -17.76 8.96 -1.07
C SER A 79 -16.85 7.77 -0.73
N GLY A 80 -17.44 6.72 -0.16
CA GLY A 80 -16.69 5.53 0.25
C GLY A 80 -15.75 5.75 1.45
N LYS A 81 -16.11 6.61 2.40
CA LYS A 81 -15.30 6.91 3.62
C LYS A 81 -14.76 5.66 4.33
N LEU A 82 -15.59 4.62 4.48
CA LEU A 82 -15.16 3.37 5.11
C LEU A 82 -14.06 2.69 4.30
N VAL A 83 -14.13 2.72 2.97
CA VAL A 83 -13.09 2.18 2.09
C VAL A 83 -11.81 3.01 2.24
N TRP A 84 -11.89 4.34 2.31
CA TRP A 84 -10.73 5.19 2.60
C TRP A 84 -10.10 4.89 3.96
N ALA A 85 -10.89 4.65 5.00
CA ALA A 85 -10.38 4.22 6.31
C ALA A 85 -9.67 2.87 6.24
N VAL A 86 -10.21 1.89 5.50
CA VAL A 86 -9.55 0.59 5.30
C VAL A 86 -8.26 0.75 4.49
N ILE A 87 -8.25 1.56 3.43
CA ILE A 87 -7.04 1.89 2.66
C ILE A 87 -5.98 2.51 3.57
N LEU A 88 -6.35 3.47 4.42
CA LEU A 88 -5.45 4.08 5.39
C LEU A 88 -4.82 3.01 6.30
N LEU A 89 -5.65 2.16 6.92
CA LEU A 89 -5.17 1.11 7.83
C LEU A 89 -4.23 0.11 7.13
N VAL A 90 -4.62 -0.38 5.96
CA VAL A 90 -3.83 -1.36 5.20
C VAL A 90 -2.49 -0.78 4.78
N ASN A 91 -2.44 0.47 4.30
CA ASN A 91 -1.19 1.13 3.93
C ASN A 91 -0.31 1.45 5.15
N ALA A 92 -0.91 1.89 6.27
CA ALA A 92 -0.16 2.11 7.51
C ALA A 92 0.50 0.82 8.00
N LEU A 93 -0.23 -0.31 8.01
CA LEU A 93 0.33 -1.62 8.36
C LEU A 93 1.43 -2.05 7.37
N ALA A 94 1.23 -1.86 6.07
CA ALA A 94 2.25 -2.15 5.06
C ALA A 94 3.53 -1.32 5.30
N ALA A 95 3.38 -0.02 5.57
CA ALA A 95 4.48 0.89 5.87
C ALA A 95 5.24 0.47 7.14
N ILE A 96 4.53 0.13 8.23
CA ILE A 96 5.15 -0.33 9.48
C ILE A 96 5.95 -1.62 9.25
N LEU A 97 5.39 -2.59 8.52
CA LEU A 97 6.09 -3.84 8.21
C LEU A 97 7.32 -3.59 7.36
N LEU A 98 7.21 -2.77 6.30
CA LEU A 98 8.35 -2.43 5.45
C LEU A 98 9.41 -1.66 6.21
N PHE A 99 9.02 -0.72 7.08
CA PHE A 99 9.94 0.00 7.95
C PHE A 99 10.74 -0.96 8.83
N ARG A 100 10.06 -1.88 9.51
CA ARG A 100 10.72 -2.91 10.33
C ARG A 100 11.69 -3.75 9.51
N ILE A 101 11.34 -4.14 8.28
CA ILE A 101 12.22 -4.99 7.46
C ILE A 101 13.43 -4.21 6.93
N LEU A 102 13.22 -2.96 6.49
CA LEU A 102 14.25 -2.12 5.90
C LEU A 102 15.25 -1.61 6.93
N TRP A 103 14.79 -1.25 8.13
CA TRP A 103 15.62 -0.66 9.19
C TRP A 103 15.89 -1.60 10.38
N ALA A 104 15.48 -2.87 10.33
CA ALA A 104 15.93 -3.84 11.32
C ALA A 104 17.46 -3.88 11.36
N PRO A 105 18.09 -3.87 12.55
CA PRO A 105 19.52 -4.03 12.68
C PRO A 105 19.92 -5.36 12.03
N LYS A 106 20.99 -5.34 11.22
CA LYS A 106 21.62 -6.60 10.79
C LYS A 106 22.05 -7.31 12.08
N GLN A 107 21.43 -8.44 12.38
CA GLN A 107 22.00 -9.36 13.35
C GLN A 107 23.36 -9.76 12.77
N ALA A 108 24.43 -9.30 13.45
CA ALA A 108 25.82 -9.56 13.10
C ALA A 108 26.15 -11.04 13.32
#